data_AF-A0A847UX97-F1
#
_entry.id   AF-A0A847UX97-F1
#
_cell.length_a   1.000
_cell.length_b   1.000
_cell.length_c   1.000
_cell.angle_alpha   90.00
_cell.angle_beta   90.00
_cell.angle_gamma   90.00
#
_symmetry.space_group_name_H-M   'P 1'
#
loop_
_entity.id
_entity.type
_entity.pdbx_description
1 polymer ?
#
loop_
_entity_poly.entity_id
_entity_poly.type
_entity_poly.pdbx_seq_one_letter_code
_entity_poly.pdbx_strand_id
1 'polypeptide(L)'
;RFIFLSRKSDAHLDFDLDAVKQQSMENPVYYVQYAHARICSLMRKAREQGVSLPAPGMGLMALLNTPEDKALCTCLDAFADTVELATRTLSPHHVSYYLQELAGLLHRYYTVHHILSGENQDLLLARILLFSAVAGVLRTGLDLLGVAAPERM
;
A
#
# COMPACT_ATOMS: atom_id res chain seq x y z
N ARG A 1 -11.36 -10.92 9.91
CA ARG A 1 -11.11 -11.49 8.57
C ARG A 1 -9.62 -11.46 8.23
N PHE A 2 -9.00 -10.29 8.15
CA PHE A 2 -7.55 -10.15 7.87
C PHE A 2 -6.66 -11.12 8.65
N ILE A 3 -6.76 -11.15 9.99
CA ILE A 3 -5.94 -11.99 10.88
C ILE A 3 -6.12 -13.49 10.62
N PHE A 4 -7.37 -13.93 10.39
CA PHE A 4 -7.65 -15.33 10.06
C PHE A 4 -7.07 -15.72 8.70
N LEU A 5 -7.10 -14.80 7.73
CA LEU A 5 -6.56 -15.02 6.40
C LEU A 5 -5.05 -14.82 6.32
N SER A 6 -4.40 -14.24 7.33
CA SER A 6 -2.95 -14.01 7.36
C SER A 6 -2.13 -15.14 7.96
N ARG A 7 -2.76 -16.28 8.21
CA ARG A 7 -2.11 -17.52 8.65
C ARG A 7 -2.37 -18.63 7.65
N LYS A 8 -1.50 -19.64 7.65
CA LYS A 8 -1.79 -20.89 6.94
C LYS A 8 -3.03 -21.53 7.57
N SER A 9 -3.83 -22.19 6.74
CA SER A 9 -5.09 -22.81 7.15
C SER A 9 -4.92 -23.92 8.19
N ASP A 10 -3.73 -24.51 8.28
CA ASP A 10 -3.35 -25.58 9.21
C ASP A 10 -2.60 -25.09 10.45
N ALA A 11 -2.37 -23.78 10.59
CA ALA A 11 -1.65 -23.21 11.73
C ALA A 11 -2.58 -22.95 12.92
N HIS A 12 -2.11 -23.26 14.13
CA HIS A 12 -2.78 -22.84 15.36
C HIS A 12 -2.76 -21.31 15.49
N LEU A 13 -3.90 -20.71 15.82
CA LEU A 13 -4.06 -19.27 16.00
C LEU A 13 -4.59 -18.99 17.40
N ASP A 14 -3.72 -18.40 18.23
CA ASP A 14 -4.16 -17.75 19.46
C ASP A 14 -4.75 -16.39 19.09
N PHE A 15 -6.05 -16.22 19.30
CA PHE A 15 -6.82 -15.08 18.78
C PHE A 15 -7.27 -14.16 19.91
N ASP A 16 -6.51 -13.09 20.11
CA ASP A 16 -6.87 -12.01 21.03
C ASP A 16 -7.77 -10.98 20.33
N LEU A 17 -9.06 -10.97 20.69
CA LEU A 17 -10.06 -10.05 20.15
C LEU A 17 -9.74 -8.58 20.44
N ASP A 18 -9.13 -8.29 21.58
CA ASP A 18 -8.85 -6.93 21.99
C ASP A 18 -7.64 -6.39 21.23
N ALA A 19 -6.59 -7.21 21.06
CA ALA A 19 -5.44 -6.88 20.22
C ALA A 19 -5.86 -6.53 18.77
N VAL A 20 -6.83 -7.25 18.20
CA VAL A 20 -7.30 -7.01 16.82
C VAL A 20 -8.11 -5.71 16.68
N LYS A 21 -8.67 -5.17 17.76
CA LYS A 21 -9.37 -3.89 17.76
C LYS A 21 -8.44 -2.70 17.97
N GLN A 22 -7.22 -2.93 18.42
CA GLN A 22 -6.28 -1.84 18.69
C GLN A 22 -5.91 -1.11 17.40
N GLN A 23 -5.95 0.22 17.47
CA GLN A 23 -5.49 1.12 16.41
C GLN A 23 -3.99 1.39 16.60
N SER A 24 -3.19 0.33 16.47
CA SER A 24 -1.73 0.39 16.64
C SER A 24 -1.02 -0.13 15.39
N MET A 25 0.22 0.31 15.19
CA MET A 25 1.05 -0.18 14.08
C MET A 25 1.46 -1.66 14.24
N GLU A 26 1.24 -2.24 15.42
CA GLU A 26 1.45 -3.67 15.68
C GLU A 26 0.28 -4.51 15.15
N ASN A 27 -0.91 -3.92 14.98
CA ASN A 27 -2.05 -4.57 14.37
C ASN A 27 -1.89 -4.58 12.84
N PRO A 28 -1.73 -5.75 12.20
CA PRO A 28 -1.40 -5.82 10.77
C PRO A 28 -2.52 -5.31 9.87
N VAL A 29 -3.79 -5.41 10.27
CA VAL A 29 -4.87 -4.82 9.47
C VAL A 29 -4.87 -3.31 9.57
N TYR A 30 -4.69 -2.77 10.77
CA TYR A 30 -4.60 -1.33 10.98
C TYR A 30 -3.41 -0.73 10.23
N TYR A 31 -2.26 -1.42 10.26
CA TYR A 31 -1.04 -1.04 9.55
C TYR A 31 -1.29 -0.82 8.05
N VAL A 32 -1.91 -1.80 7.38
CA VAL A 32 -2.22 -1.74 5.94
C VAL A 32 -3.31 -0.70 5.64
N GLN A 33 -4.36 -0.63 6.47
CA GLN A 33 -5.42 0.36 6.31
C GLN A 33 -4.90 1.79 6.46
N TYR A 34 -4.01 2.02 7.42
CA TYR A 34 -3.38 3.32 7.66
C TYR A 34 -2.51 3.74 6.47
N ALA A 35 -1.76 2.81 5.86
CA ALA A 35 -1.03 3.05 4.62
C ALA A 35 -1.95 3.60 3.51
N HIS A 36 -3.10 2.94 3.27
CA HIS A 36 -4.08 3.39 2.29
C HIS A 36 -4.65 4.77 2.64
N ALA A 37 -5.13 4.96 3.87
CA ALA A 37 -5.71 6.23 4.33
C ALA A 37 -4.71 7.40 4.27
N ARG A 38 -3.42 7.13 4.52
CA ARG A 38 -2.34 8.12 4.43
C ARG A 38 -2.13 8.58 2.99
N ILE A 39 -2.13 7.68 2.00
CA ILE A 39 -2.05 8.07 0.59
C ILE A 39 -3.29 8.87 0.19
N CYS A 40 -4.50 8.42 0.55
CA CYS A 40 -5.73 9.18 0.27
C CYS A 40 -5.66 10.61 0.83
N SER A 41 -5.09 10.76 2.03
CA SER A 41 -4.86 12.06 2.65
C SER A 41 -3.84 12.91 1.90
N LEU A 42 -2.73 12.32 1.44
CA LEU A 42 -1.75 13.00 0.59
C LEU A 42 -2.39 13.48 -0.72
N MET A 43 -3.16 12.63 -1.40
CA MET A 43 -3.79 12.94 -2.67
C MET A 43 -4.81 14.08 -2.55
N ARG A 44 -5.55 14.15 -1.43
CA ARG A 44 -6.43 15.30 -1.14
C ARG A 44 -5.64 16.59 -0.98
N LYS A 45 -4.57 16.58 -0.19
CA LYS A 45 -3.69 17.74 0.00
C LYS A 45 -3.04 18.19 -1.32
N ALA A 46 -2.59 17.25 -2.14
CA ALA A 46 -2.04 17.54 -3.46
C ALA A 46 -3.07 18.26 -4.35
N ARG A 47 -4.32 17.78 -4.38
CA ARG A 47 -5.42 18.43 -5.12
C ARG A 47 -5.74 19.84 -4.61
N GLU A 48 -5.74 20.04 -3.29
CA GLU A 48 -5.91 21.36 -2.68
C GLU A 48 -4.80 22.35 -3.10
N GLN A 49 -3.60 21.84 -3.41
CA GLN A 49 -2.48 22.62 -3.96
C GLN A 49 -2.50 22.73 -5.49
N GLY A 50 -3.57 22.28 -6.15
CA GLY A 50 -3.71 22.32 -7.61
C GLY A 50 -2.98 21.19 -8.36
N VAL A 51 -2.44 20.20 -7.64
CA VAL A 51 -1.78 19.04 -8.25
C VAL A 51 -2.83 17.97 -8.57
N SER A 52 -2.98 17.67 -9.86
CA SER A 52 -3.88 16.62 -10.35
C SER A 52 -3.09 15.34 -10.67
N LEU A 53 -3.79 14.21 -10.74
CA LEU A 53 -3.19 12.94 -11.16
C LEU A 53 -2.81 13.05 -12.65
N PRO A 54 -1.52 12.95 -13.02
CA PRO A 54 -1.11 13.04 -14.41
C PRO A 54 -1.50 11.79 -15.18
N ALA A 55 -1.57 11.90 -16.51
CA ALA A 55 -1.59 10.73 -17.37
C ALA A 55 -0.25 9.97 -17.27
N PRO A 56 -0.26 8.64 -17.29
CA PRO A 56 0.96 7.86 -17.28
C PRO A 56 1.81 8.14 -18.53
N GLY A 57 3.12 8.29 -18.38
CA GLY A 57 4.04 8.52 -19.50
C GLY A 57 5.50 8.31 -19.13
N MET A 58 6.27 7.67 -20.03
CA MET A 58 7.65 7.24 -19.77
C MET A 58 8.56 8.34 -19.20
N GLY A 59 8.36 9.60 -19.60
CA GLY A 59 9.15 10.74 -19.08
C GLY A 59 9.01 10.94 -17.58
N LEU A 60 7.79 10.84 -17.02
CA LEU A 60 7.56 10.94 -15.58
C LEU A 60 8.12 9.73 -14.84
N MET A 61 7.91 8.53 -15.39
CA MET A 61 8.40 7.29 -14.77
C MET A 61 9.93 7.25 -14.70
N ALA A 62 10.64 7.85 -15.65
CA ALA A 62 12.09 7.93 -15.63
C ALA A 62 12.65 8.75 -14.45
N LEU A 63 11.82 9.61 -13.84
CA LEU A 63 12.20 10.40 -12.65
C LEU A 63 12.16 9.57 -11.36
N LEU A 64 11.47 8.43 -11.36
CA LEU A 64 11.37 7.50 -10.22
C LEU A 64 12.64 6.65 -10.10
N ASN A 65 13.73 7.25 -9.64
CA ASN A 65 15.07 6.66 -9.72
C ASN A 65 15.72 6.35 -8.36
N THR A 66 15.07 6.71 -7.25
CA THR A 66 15.61 6.45 -5.91
C THR A 66 15.46 4.96 -5.53
N PRO A 67 16.23 4.47 -4.54
CA PRO A 67 16.05 3.11 -4.04
C PRO A 67 14.62 2.84 -3.57
N GLU A 68 13.98 3.81 -2.92
CA GLU A 68 12.61 3.67 -2.42
C GLU A 68 11.59 3.65 -3.56
N ASP A 69 11.79 4.45 -4.62
CA ASP A 69 10.94 4.42 -5.82
C ASP A 69 10.98 3.02 -6.47
N LYS A 70 12.19 2.51 -6.69
CA LYS A 70 12.41 1.20 -7.31
C LYS A 70 11.84 0.06 -6.47
N ALA A 71 11.99 0.14 -5.15
CA ALA A 71 11.43 -0.86 -4.24
C ALA A 71 9.89 -0.91 -4.34
N LEU A 72 9.21 0.24 -4.34
CA LEU A 72 7.77 0.29 -4.54
C LEU A 72 7.37 -0.23 -5.92
N CYS A 73 8.02 0.21 -7.00
CA CYS A 73 7.74 -0.28 -8.35
C CYS A 73 7.90 -1.81 -8.46
N THR A 74 8.97 -2.36 -7.89
CA THR A 74 9.22 -3.81 -7.90
C THR A 74 8.16 -4.56 -7.11
N CYS A 75 7.78 -4.05 -5.94
CA CYS A 75 6.71 -4.64 -5.14
C CYS A 75 5.36 -4.59 -5.88
N LEU A 76 5.04 -3.49 -6.56
CA LEU A 76 3.80 -3.37 -7.34
C LEU A 76 3.74 -4.39 -8.48
N ASP A 77 4.86 -4.60 -9.19
CA ASP A 77 4.96 -5.57 -10.29
C ASP A 77 4.62 -7.00 -9.83
N ALA A 78 5.06 -7.36 -8.62
CA ALA A 78 4.83 -8.69 -8.04
C ALA A 78 3.38 -8.96 -7.57
N PHE A 79 2.47 -7.98 -7.62
CA PHE A 79 1.12 -8.16 -7.09
C PHE A 79 0.31 -9.23 -7.84
N ALA A 80 0.35 -9.19 -9.17
CA ALA A 80 -0.42 -10.12 -10.01
C ALA A 80 0.01 -11.57 -9.76
N ASP A 81 1.32 -11.81 -9.75
CA ASP A 81 1.93 -13.12 -9.48
C ASP A 81 1.56 -13.61 -8.06
N THR A 82 1.56 -12.70 -7.07
CA THR A 82 1.14 -13.03 -5.70
C THR A 82 -0.31 -13.49 -5.64
N VAL A 83 -1.21 -12.80 -6.35
CA VAL A 83 -2.63 -13.15 -6.40
C VAL A 83 -2.84 -14.48 -7.14
N GLU A 84 -2.12 -14.72 -8.24
CA GLU A 84 -2.15 -15.99 -8.95
C GLU A 84 -1.68 -17.13 -8.05
N LEU A 85 -0.55 -16.96 -7.36
CA LEU A 85 -0.03 -17.94 -6.41
C LEU A 85 -1.04 -18.25 -5.30
N ALA A 86 -1.61 -17.22 -4.67
CA ALA A 86 -2.61 -17.36 -3.63
C ALA A 86 -3.84 -18.13 -4.11
N THR A 87 -4.26 -17.90 -5.36
CA THR A 87 -5.39 -18.59 -6.00
C THR A 87 -5.06 -20.06 -6.27
N ARG A 88 -3.92 -20.34 -6.90
CA ARG A 88 -3.50 -21.70 -7.26
C ARG A 88 -3.29 -22.61 -6.06
N THR A 89 -2.83 -22.03 -4.95
CA THR A 89 -2.50 -22.77 -3.71
C THR A 89 -3.58 -22.63 -2.64
N LEU A 90 -4.70 -21.96 -2.94
CA LEU A 90 -5.79 -21.67 -1.99
C LEU A 90 -5.28 -21.05 -0.67
N SER A 91 -4.27 -20.20 -0.78
CA SER A 91 -3.49 -19.66 0.33
C SER A 91 -3.59 -18.13 0.38
N PRO A 92 -4.69 -17.58 0.93
CA PRO A 92 -4.93 -16.13 0.96
C PRO A 92 -3.91 -15.34 1.80
N HIS A 93 -3.16 -16.02 2.68
CA HIS A 93 -2.13 -15.38 3.51
C HIS A 93 -1.01 -14.76 2.68
N HIS A 94 -0.74 -15.26 1.47
CA HIS A 94 0.20 -14.62 0.54
C HIS A 94 -0.19 -13.17 0.24
N VAL A 95 -1.47 -12.89 0.00
CA VAL A 95 -1.97 -11.52 -0.22
C VAL A 95 -1.78 -10.67 1.04
N SER A 96 -2.05 -11.22 2.22
CA SER A 96 -1.89 -10.47 3.47
C SER A 96 -0.43 -10.11 3.79
N TYR A 97 0.53 -10.97 3.44
CA TYR A 97 1.95 -10.71 3.64
C TYR A 97 2.45 -9.68 2.65
N TYR A 98 2.05 -9.81 1.38
CA TYR A 98 2.32 -8.82 0.35
C TYR A 98 1.83 -7.42 0.74
N LEU A 99 0.59 -7.31 1.24
CA LEU A 99 0.04 -6.01 1.64
C LEU A 99 0.80 -5.38 2.82
N GLN A 100 1.24 -6.19 3.78
CA GLN A 100 2.06 -5.71 4.89
C GLN A 100 3.44 -5.24 4.40
N GLU A 101 4.05 -5.96 3.47
CA GLU A 101 5.32 -5.55 2.85
C GLU A 101 5.17 -4.23 2.09
N LEU A 102 4.16 -4.12 1.22
CA LEU A 102 3.88 -2.89 0.47
C LEU A 102 3.61 -1.70 1.39
N ALA A 103 2.83 -1.90 2.45
CA ALA A 103 2.60 -0.88 3.47
C ALA A 103 3.90 -0.46 4.17
N GLY A 104 4.76 -1.43 4.51
CA GLY A 104 6.07 -1.17 5.13
C GLY A 104 7.00 -0.35 4.25
N LEU A 105 7.10 -0.70 2.95
CA LEU A 105 7.86 0.07 1.97
C LEU A 105 7.35 1.50 1.87
N LEU A 106 6.04 1.70 1.84
CA LEU A 106 5.43 3.02 1.80
C LEU A 106 5.73 3.82 3.09
N HIS A 107 5.59 3.20 4.27
CA HIS A 107 5.87 3.89 5.52
C HIS A 107 7.31 4.37 5.60
N ARG A 108 8.26 3.51 5.18
CA ARG A 108 9.67 3.91 5.04
C ARG A 108 9.84 5.02 4.02
N TYR A 109 9.16 4.97 2.89
CA TYR A 109 9.22 6.01 1.86
C TYR A 109 8.94 7.40 2.46
N TYR A 110 7.88 7.51 3.26
CA TYR A 110 7.52 8.77 3.93
C TYR A 110 8.52 9.25 5.00
N THR A 111 9.38 8.37 5.52
CA THR A 111 10.46 8.79 6.45
C THR A 111 11.67 9.36 5.72
N VAL A 112 11.85 8.99 4.45
CA VAL A 112 12.99 9.41 3.62
C VAL A 112 12.63 10.62 2.75
N HIS A 113 11.41 10.67 2.23
CA HIS A 113 10.99 11.65 1.23
C HIS A 113 9.86 12.56 1.73
N HIS A 114 10.03 13.87 1.55
CA HIS A 114 9.00 14.89 1.80
C HIS A 114 8.23 15.22 0.51
N ILE A 115 7.19 14.43 0.19
CA ILE A 115 6.56 14.47 -1.14
C ILE A 115 5.99 15.84 -1.53
N LEU A 116 5.19 16.48 -0.67
CA LEU A 116 4.53 17.78 -1.02
C LEU A 116 5.43 19.01 -0.80
N SER A 117 6.69 18.84 -0.41
CA SER A 117 7.54 19.96 -0.01
C SER A 117 8.97 19.75 -0.44
N GLY A 118 9.43 20.56 -1.40
CA GLY A 118 10.84 20.59 -1.82
C GLY A 118 11.16 19.82 -3.10
N GLU A 119 10.17 19.27 -3.78
CA GLU A 119 10.36 18.58 -5.07
C GLU A 119 10.08 19.50 -6.26
N ASN A 120 10.76 19.23 -7.38
CA ASN A 120 10.35 19.76 -8.67
C ASN A 120 8.96 19.20 -9.03
N GLN A 121 8.12 20.01 -9.66
CA GLN A 121 6.78 19.65 -10.11
C GLN A 121 6.70 18.32 -10.87
N ASP A 122 7.65 18.03 -11.76
CA ASP A 122 7.61 16.78 -12.53
C ASP A 122 7.86 15.54 -11.67
N LEU A 123 8.76 15.63 -10.69
CA LEU A 123 9.03 14.55 -9.75
C LEU A 123 7.82 14.33 -8.82
N LEU A 124 7.22 15.42 -8.35
CA LEU A 124 5.99 15.36 -7.57
C LEU A 124 4.88 14.64 -8.36
N LEU A 125 4.67 14.99 -9.62
CA LEU A 125 3.69 14.33 -10.49
C LEU A 125 4.00 12.83 -10.67
N ALA A 126 5.26 12.47 -10.86
CA ALA A 126 5.69 11.08 -10.96
C ALA A 126 5.39 10.29 -9.67
N ARG A 127 5.67 10.86 -8.50
CA ARG A 127 5.41 10.23 -7.19
C ARG A 127 3.93 10.15 -6.86
N ILE A 128 3.14 11.15 -7.24
CA ILE A 128 1.67 11.13 -7.15
C ILE A 128 1.11 9.98 -8.00
N LEU A 129 1.65 9.75 -9.20
CA LEU A 129 1.26 8.62 -10.03
C LEU A 129 1.61 7.26 -9.39
N LEU A 130 2.84 7.12 -8.88
CA LEU A 130 3.28 5.93 -8.16
C LEU A 130 2.37 5.64 -6.96
N PHE A 131 2.07 6.66 -6.16
CA PHE A 131 1.23 6.50 -4.96
C PHE A 131 -0.21 6.18 -5.31
N SER A 132 -0.73 6.69 -6.43
CA SER A 132 -2.03 6.27 -6.96
C SER A 132 -2.06 4.77 -7.28
N ALA A 133 -0.99 4.22 -7.85
CA ALA A 133 -0.88 2.79 -8.11
C ALA A 133 -0.81 1.98 -6.80
N VAL A 134 0.00 2.43 -5.83
CA VAL A 134 0.06 1.82 -4.49
C VAL A 134 -1.31 1.80 -3.81
N ALA A 135 -2.03 2.92 -3.79
CA ALA A 135 -3.37 2.98 -3.22
C ALA A 135 -4.35 2.02 -3.94
N GLY A 136 -4.28 1.93 -5.26
CA GLY A 136 -5.08 1.00 -6.06
C GLY A 136 -4.83 -0.47 -5.68
N VAL A 137 -3.57 -0.86 -5.53
CA VAL A 137 -3.18 -2.21 -5.11
C VAL A 137 -3.59 -2.50 -3.67
N LEU A 138 -3.34 -1.58 -2.73
CA LEU A 138 -3.77 -1.72 -1.33
C LEU A 138 -5.28 -1.92 -1.22
N ARG A 139 -6.06 -1.10 -1.93
CA ARG A 139 -7.52 -1.22 -1.97
C ARG A 139 -7.96 -2.57 -2.52
N THR A 140 -7.38 -2.98 -3.65
CA THR A 140 -7.73 -4.24 -4.31
C THR A 140 -7.39 -5.44 -3.43
N GLY A 141 -6.20 -5.48 -2.84
CA GLY A 141 -5.81 -6.58 -1.95
C GLY A 141 -6.63 -6.63 -0.65
N LEU A 142 -6.97 -5.48 -0.06
CA LEU A 142 -7.86 -5.44 1.10
C LEU A 142 -9.26 -5.97 0.75
N ASP A 143 -9.79 -5.60 -0.42
CA ASP A 143 -11.08 -6.09 -0.92
C ASP A 143 -11.07 -7.61 -1.16
N LEU A 144 -10.00 -8.15 -1.76
CA LEU A 144 -9.79 -9.60 -1.92
C LEU A 144 -9.80 -10.34 -0.57
N LEU A 145 -9.35 -9.71 0.51
CA LEU A 145 -9.39 -10.26 1.87
C LEU A 145 -10.71 -9.97 2.61
N GLY A 146 -11.67 -9.29 1.97
CA GLY A 146 -12.96 -8.93 2.53
C GLY A 146 -12.88 -7.90 3.65
N VAL A 147 -11.91 -6.98 3.55
CA VAL A 147 -11.60 -5.92 4.52
C VAL A 147 -11.72 -4.56 3.86
N ALA A 148 -12.29 -3.59 4.58
CA ALA A 148 -12.43 -2.23 4.06
C ALA A 148 -11.08 -1.53 3.90
N ALA A 149 -10.95 -0.71 2.86
CA ALA A 149 -9.84 0.20 2.62
C ALA A 149 -10.28 1.65 2.93
N PRO A 150 -10.16 2.12 4.18
CA PRO A 150 -10.65 3.44 4.56
C PRO A 150 -9.82 4.54 3.90
N GLU A 151 -10.48 5.61 3.45
CA GLU A 151 -9.80 6.81 2.91
C GLU A 151 -9.36 7.80 4.01
N ARG A 152 -9.82 7.58 5.25
CA ARG A 152 -9.58 8.38 6.45
C ARG A 152 -9.52 7.48 7.68
N MET A 153 -8.50 7.67 8.50
CA MET A 153 -8.27 7.01 9.79
C MET A 153 -7.69 8.01 10.77
#